data_AF-A0A2G6IFU9-F1
#
_entry.id   AF-A0A2G6IFU9-F1
#
_cell.length_a   1.000
_cell.length_b   1.000
_cell.length_c   1.000
_cell.angle_alpha   90.00
_cell.angle_beta   90.00
_cell.angle_gamma   90.00
#
_symmetry.space_group_name_H-M   'P 1'
#
loop_
_entity.id
_entity.type
_entity.pdbx_description
1 polymer ?
#
loop_
_entity_poly.entity_id
_entity_poly.type
_entity_poly.pdbx_seq_one_letter_code
_entity_poly.pdbx_strand_id
1 'polypeptide(L)' 'MTSSITEQEFMDRFIRELVRLGGEEFDDGSSVAEYAIEVAPLYWAEPWQREDGPEACAEADFDCWERA' A
#
# COMPACT_ATOMS: atom_id res chain seq x y z
N MET A 1 -6.40 -23.02 -6.84
CA MET A 1 -6.85 -21.99 -7.80
C MET A 1 -6.40 -20.66 -7.22
N THR A 2 -5.24 -20.14 -7.64
CA THR A 2 -4.83 -18.78 -7.27
C THR A 2 -5.60 -17.84 -8.18
N SER A 3 -6.75 -17.36 -7.69
CA SER A 3 -7.43 -16.24 -8.32
C SER A 3 -6.50 -15.05 -8.23
N SER A 4 -5.86 -14.68 -9.36
CA SER A 4 -5.07 -13.45 -9.44
C SER A 4 -6.02 -12.29 -9.20
N ILE A 5 -5.79 -11.51 -8.13
CA ILE A 5 -6.51 -10.26 -7.90
C ILE A 5 -6.22 -9.30 -9.06
N THR A 6 -7.15 -8.38 -9.32
CA THR A 6 -6.95 -7.32 -10.33
C THR A 6 -6.05 -6.21 -9.79
N GLU A 7 -5.51 -5.38 -10.68
CA GLU A 7 -4.76 -4.18 -10.30
C GLU A 7 -5.59 -3.25 -9.40
N GLN A 8 -6.83 -2.98 -9.79
CA GLN A 8 -7.73 -2.15 -8.99
C GLN A 8 -7.99 -2.76 -7.61
N GLU A 9 -8.22 -4.07 -7.54
CA GLU A 9 -8.44 -4.76 -6.26
C GLU A 9 -7.17 -4.74 -5.39
N PHE A 10 -5.98 -4.86 -5.99
CA PHE A 10 -4.72 -4.71 -5.28
C PHE A 10 -4.60 -3.29 -4.70
N MET A 11 -4.81 -2.27 -5.54
CA MET A 11 -4.72 -0.88 -5.13
C MET A 11 -5.71 -0.55 -4.01
N ASP A 12 -6.98 -0.93 -4.16
CA ASP A 12 -8.02 -0.66 -3.16
C ASP A 12 -7.67 -1.27 -1.80
N ARG A 13 -7.12 -2.50 -1.79
CA ARG A 13 -6.71 -3.19 -0.56
C ARG A 13 -5.45 -2.58 0.05
N PHE A 14 -4.46 -2.25 -0.77
CA PHE A 14 -3.23 -1.59 -0.33
C PHE A 14 -3.53 -0.24 0.31
N ILE A 15 -4.32 0.61 -0.37
CA ILE A 15 -4.69 1.94 0.12
C ILE A 15 -5.43 1.84 1.45
N ARG A 16 -6.41 0.94 1.52
CA ARG A 16 -7.17 0.73 2.76
C ARG A 16 -6.28 0.30 3.91
N GLU A 17 -5.33 -0.60 3.67
CA GLU A 17 -4.45 -1.10 4.71
C GLU A 17 -3.43 -0.07 5.16
N LEU A 18 -2.84 0.68 4.22
CA LEU A 18 -1.87 1.71 4.54
C LEU A 18 -2.50 2.86 5.34
N VAL A 19 -3.73 3.28 4.99
CA VAL A 19 -4.50 4.25 5.78
C VAL A 19 -4.89 3.69 7.16
N ARG A 20 -5.18 2.38 7.26
CA ARG A 20 -5.48 1.73 8.54
C ARG A 20 -4.26 1.74 9.48
N LEU A 21 -3.04 1.61 8.93
CA LEU A 21 -1.79 1.60 9.69
C LEU A 21 -1.31 3.02 10.02
N GLY A 22 -1.24 3.89 9.01
CA GLY A 22 -0.68 5.24 9.10
C GLY A 22 -1.65 6.32 9.58
N GLY A 23 -2.95 6.07 9.59
CA GLY A 23 -3.96 7.08 9.91
C GLY A 23 -4.30 7.97 8.70
N GLU A 24 -4.86 9.16 8.97
CA GLU A 24 -5.38 10.06 7.94
C GLU A 24 -4.30 10.96 7.31
N GLU A 25 -3.35 11.42 8.13
CA GLU A 25 -2.35 12.43 7.78
C GLU A 25 -0.97 12.05 8.36
N PHE A 26 0.09 12.43 7.64
CA PHE A 26 1.47 12.42 8.15
C PHE A 26 1.72 13.61 9.08
N ASP A 27 2.87 13.62 9.76
CA ASP A 27 3.27 14.71 10.68
C ASP A 27 3.37 16.09 10.02
N ASP A 28 3.55 16.17 8.70
CA ASP A 28 3.59 17.40 7.92
C ASP A 28 2.20 17.87 7.43
N GLY A 29 1.14 17.11 7.76
CA GLY A 29 -0.23 17.38 7.35
C GLY A 29 -0.58 16.91 5.94
N SER A 30 0.31 16.19 5.25
CA SER A 30 -0.03 15.54 3.97
C SER A 30 -0.90 14.30 4.19
N SER A 31 -1.77 13.95 3.23
CA SER A 31 -2.71 12.83 3.38
C SER A 31 -2.05 11.49 3.09
N VAL A 32 -2.21 10.53 4.01
CA VAL A 32 -1.77 9.14 3.83
C VAL A 32 -2.53 8.48 2.67
N ALA A 33 -3.81 8.80 2.49
CA ALA A 33 -4.62 8.24 1.41
C ALA A 33 -4.15 8.72 0.03
N GLU A 34 -3.82 10.01 -0.10
CA GLU A 34 -3.26 10.56 -1.35
C GLU A 34 -1.91 9.92 -1.68
N TYR A 35 -1.02 9.81 -0.69
CA TYR A 35 0.24 9.07 -0.83
C TYR A 35 0.01 7.63 -1.29
N ALA A 36 -0.90 6.91 -0.63
CA ALA A 36 -1.19 5.51 -0.93
C ALA A 36 -1.66 5.30 -2.37
N ILE A 37 -2.49 6.23 -2.88
CA ILE A 37 -2.98 6.21 -4.27
C ILE A 37 -1.81 6.38 -5.25
N GLU A 38 -0.84 7.22 -4.95
CA GLU A 38 0.32 7.46 -5.81
C GLU A 38 1.29 6.28 -5.84
N VAL A 39 1.49 5.60 -4.70
CA VAL A 39 2.48 4.51 -4.60
C VAL A 39 1.93 3.12 -4.91
N ALA A 40 0.64 2.85 -4.70
CA ALA A 40 0.05 1.53 -4.95
C ALA A 40 0.32 0.95 -6.36
N PRO A 41 0.31 1.75 -7.46
CA PRO A 41 0.67 1.25 -8.79
C PRO A 41 2.12 0.78 -8.90
N LEU A 42 3.04 1.34 -8.11
CA LEU A 42 4.44 0.95 -8.10
C LEU A 42 4.60 -0.46 -7.53
N TYR A 43 3.87 -0.78 -6.46
CA TYR A 43 3.83 -2.11 -5.85
C TYR A 43 3.21 -3.16 -6.78
N TRP A 44 2.17 -2.80 -7.52
CA TRP A 44 1.56 -3.69 -8.51
C TRP A 44 2.48 -3.98 -9.71
N ALA A 45 3.27 -2.99 -10.14
CA ALA A 45 4.17 -3.09 -11.28
C ALA A 45 5.33 -4.08 -11.04
N GLU A 46 5.75 -4.27 -9.78
CA GLU A 46 6.83 -5.15 -9.37
C GLU A 46 6.31 -6.56 -9.05
N PRO A 47 6.61 -7.60 -9.87
CA PRO A 47 6.01 -8.93 -9.70
C PRO A 47 6.27 -9.56 -8.33
N TRP A 48 7.48 -9.36 -7.79
CA TRP A 48 7.90 -9.91 -6.51
C TRP A 48 7.18 -9.25 -5.32
N GLN A 49 6.80 -7.97 -5.44
CA GLN A 49 6.01 -7.29 -4.42
C GLN A 49 4.55 -7.73 -4.50
N ARG A 50 4.00 -7.79 -5.72
CA ARG A 50 2.62 -8.24 -5.94
C ARG A 50 2.38 -9.68 -5.47
N GLU A 51 3.39 -10.55 -5.55
CA GLU A 51 3.29 -11.94 -5.10
C GLU A 51 3.03 -12.07 -3.59
N ASP A 52 3.56 -11.15 -2.78
CA ASP A 52 3.32 -11.12 -1.33
C ASP A 52 1.92 -10.59 -0.98
N GLY A 53 1.35 -9.76 -1.86
CA GLY A 53 -0.02 -9.27 -1.78
C GLY A 53 -0.14 -7.86 -1.15
N PRO A 54 -1.29 -7.19 -1.37
CA PRO A 54 -1.42 -5.76 -1.10
C PRO A 54 -1.28 -5.39 0.37
N GLU A 55 -1.75 -6.22 1.31
CA GLU A 55 -1.60 -5.94 2.74
C GLU A 55 -0.15 -6.07 3.21
N ALA A 56 0.57 -7.11 2.75
CA ALA A 56 1.99 -7.29 3.09
C ALA A 56 2.85 -6.15 2.53
N CYS A 57 2.54 -5.67 1.33
CA CYS A 57 3.17 -4.47 0.76
C CYS A 57 2.91 -3.23 1.61
N ALA A 58 1.67 -3.01 2.08
CA ALA A 58 1.33 -1.87 2.91
C ALA A 58 2.03 -1.92 4.28
N GLU A 59 2.08 -3.10 4.91
CA GLU A 59 2.83 -3.32 6.16
C GLU A 59 4.33 -3.02 5.98
N ALA A 60 4.93 -3.49 4.88
CA ALA A 60 6.34 -3.24 4.59
C ALA A 60 6.65 -1.76 4.32
N ASP A 61 5.75 -1.04 3.64
CA ASP A 61 5.89 0.40 3.38
C ASP A 61 5.80 1.19 4.70
N PHE A 62 4.80 0.89 5.53
CA PHE A 62 4.63 1.49 6.84
C PHE A 62 5.82 1.24 7.78
N ASP A 63 6.35 0.00 7.80
CA ASP A 63 7.55 -0.35 8.56
C ASP A 63 8.78 0.48 8.13
N CYS A 64 8.85 0.92 6.86
CA CYS A 64 9.90 1.79 6.39
C CYS A 64 9.76 3.22 6.96
N TRP A 65 8.53 3.71 7.17
CA TRP A 65 8.29 5.03 7.75
C TRP A 65 8.70 5.09 9.21
N GLU A 66 8.31 4.08 10.01
CA GLU A 66 8.67 3.98 11.44
C GLU A 66 10.19 3.84 11.67
N ARG A 67 10.94 3.51 10.63
CA ARG A 67 12.40 3.37 10.64
C ARG A 67 13.15 4.57 10.08
N ALA A 68 12.46 5.52 9.44
CA ALA A 68 13.04 6.69 8.79
C ALA A 68 13.34 7.82 9.79
#